data_AF-A0A8G2BMS3-F1
#
_entry.id   AF-A0A8G2BMS3-F1
#
_cell.length_a   1.000
_cell.length_b   1.000
_cell.length_c   1.000
_cell.angle_alpha   90.00
_cell.angle_beta   90.00
_cell.angle_gamma   90.00
#
_symmetry.space_group_name_H-M   'P 1'
#
loop_
_entity.id
_entity.type
_entity.pdbx_description
1 polymer ?
#
loop_
_entity_poly.entity_id
_entity_poly.type
_entity_poly.pdbx_seq_one_letter_code
_entity_poly.pdbx_strand_id
1 'polypeptide(L)' 'MPNEIKIGQIYADVPPPRRSWKIVSDNGGHYMLQRIDKPGVSRFPDAKTLLNRTLYELVEEA' A
#
# COMPACT_ATOMS: atom_id res chain seq x y z
N MET A 1 4.51 5.89 -17.46
CA MET A 1 4.58 4.43 -17.22
C MET A 1 3.69 4.17 -16.01
N PRO A 2 2.74 3.23 -16.02
CA PRO A 2 1.88 3.04 -14.86
C PRO A 2 2.72 2.45 -13.74
N ASN A 3 2.73 3.13 -12.59
CA ASN A 3 3.49 2.78 -11.40
C ASN A 3 3.17 1.34 -10.98
N GLU A 4 4.10 0.43 -11.25
CA GLU A 4 4.01 -0.97 -10.82
C GLU A 4 4.21 -1.04 -9.30
N ILE A 5 3.31 -1.73 -8.60
CA ILE A 5 3.43 -1.93 -7.15
C ILE A 5 4.47 -3.00 -6.89
N LYS A 6 5.45 -2.68 -6.05
CA LYS A 6 6.54 -3.59 -5.67
C LYS A 6 6.47 -3.94 -4.19
N ILE A 7 6.84 -5.18 -3.87
CA ILE A 7 7.05 -5.59 -2.48
C ILE A 7 8.14 -4.70 -1.87
N GLY A 8 7.88 -4.19 -0.66
CA GLY A 8 8.75 -3.26 0.04
C GLY A 8 8.27 -1.80 0.00
N GLN A 9 7.48 -1.39 -0.99
CA GLN A 9 6.95 -0.03 -1.09
C GLN A 9 6.05 0.33 0.09
N ILE A 10 6.05 1.61 0.47
CA ILE A 10 5.24 2.14 1.56
C ILE A 10 4.26 3.17 1.03
N TYR A 11 2.99 2.94 1.31
CA TYR A 11 1.88 3.84 1.02
C TYR A 11 1.33 4.44 2.31
N ALA A 12 0.80 5.66 2.26
CA ALA A 12 0.08 6.26 3.38
C ALA A 12 -1.33 6.71 2.98
N ASP A 13 -2.28 6.57 3.90
CA ASP A 13 -3.64 7.09 3.73
C ASP A 13 -3.58 8.61 3.56
N VAL A 14 -4.16 9.12 2.46
CA VAL A 14 -4.29 10.56 2.19
C VAL A 14 -5.30 11.22 3.14
N PRO A 15 -6.56 10.73 3.24
CA PRO A 15 -7.49 11.25 4.24
C PRO A 15 -7.09 10.80 5.66
N PRO A 16 -7.32 11.64 6.68
CA PRO A 16 -7.10 11.25 8.07
C PRO A 16 -8.01 10.07 8.48
N PRO A 17 -7.53 9.17 9.37
CA PRO A 17 -6.20 9.16 9.99
C PRO A 17 -5.10 8.66 9.04
N ARG A 18 -3.99 9.40 8.93
CA ARG A 18 -2.84 9.03 8.09
C ARG A 18 -2.16 7.76 8.63
N ARG A 19 -2.44 6.61 8.04
CA ARG A 19 -1.79 5.33 8.38
C ARG A 19 -0.84 4.95 7.27
N SER A 20 0.30 4.37 7.65
CA SER A 20 1.30 3.90 6.69
C SER A 20 1.26 2.38 6.57
N TRP A 21 1.39 1.91 5.34
CA TRP A 21 1.19 0.54 4.93
C TRP A 21 2.33 0.11 4.02
N LYS A 22 3.04 -0.96 4.40
CA LYS A 22 4.10 -1.55 3.62
C LYS A 22 3.60 -2.75 2.83
N ILE A 23 3.89 -2.82 1.54
CA ILE A 23 3.60 -4.00 0.72
C ILE A 23 4.54 -5.12 1.14
N VAL A 24 3.99 -6.22 1.65
CA VAL A 24 4.77 -7.38 2.11
C VAL A 24 4.59 -8.61 1.21
N SER A 25 3.53 -8.66 0.40
CA SER A 25 3.32 -9.74 -0.57
C SER A 25 2.47 -9.27 -1.74
N ASP A 26 2.74 -9.84 -2.92
CA ASP A 26 1.90 -9.77 -4.11
C ASP A 26 1.47 -11.19 -4.49
N ASN A 27 0.16 -11.42 -4.57
CA ASN A 27 -0.42 -12.70 -4.95
C ASN A 27 -1.14 -12.65 -6.32
N GLY A 28 -0.75 -11.73 -7.21
CA GLY A 28 -1.23 -11.69 -8.61
C GLY A 28 -2.71 -11.32 -8.76
N GLY A 29 -3.30 -10.75 -7.71
CA GLY A 29 -4.72 -10.40 -7.66
C GLY A 29 -5.18 -9.78 -6.34
N HIS A 30 -4.31 -9.78 -5.33
CA HIS A 30 -4.47 -8.99 -4.11
C HIS A 30 -3.08 -8.74 -3.51
N TYR A 31 -2.97 -7.66 -2.73
CA TYR A 31 -1.74 -7.31 -2.03
C TYR A 31 -1.91 -7.54 -0.53
N MET A 32 -0.84 -7.94 0.13
CA MET A 32 -0.80 -7.99 1.60
C MET A 32 -0.02 -6.79 2.08
N LEU A 33 -0.67 -5.96 2.92
CA LEU A 33 -0.06 -4.76 3.45
C LEU A 33 0.09 -4.88 4.96
N GLN A 34 1.29 -4.62 5.45
CA GLN A 34 1.56 -4.54 6.87
C GLN A 34 1.51 -3.07 7.30
N ARG A 35 0.75 -2.77 8.36
CA ARG A 35 0.83 -1.45 8.99
C ARG A 35 2.21 -1.24 9.61
N ILE A 36 2.77 -0.06 9.41
CA ILE A 36 4.08 0.30 9.98
C ILE A 36 3.95 0.57 11.48
N ASP A 37 2.87 1.23 11.88
CA ASP A 37 2.63 1.65 13.27
C ASP A 37 2.06 0.54 14.16
N LYS A 38 1.46 -0.50 13.58
CA LYS A 38 0.89 -1.63 14.30
C LYS A 38 1.19 -2.92 13.54
N PRO A 39 1.58 -4.03 14.20
CA PRO A 39 1.92 -5.29 13.53
C PRO A 39 0.69 -6.06 12.99
N GLY A 40 -0.10 -5.42 12.13
CA GLY A 40 -1.26 -6.01 11.47
C GLY A 40 -1.06 -6.10 9.96
N VAL A 41 -1.28 -7.28 9.40
CA VAL A 41 -1.34 -7.48 7.95
C VAL A 41 -2.79 -7.44 7.51
N SER A 42 -3.09 -6.62 6.51
CA SER A 42 -4.41 -6.52 5.89
C SER A 42 -4.33 -6.92 4.44
N ARG A 43 -5.36 -7.63 3.98
CA ARG A 43 -5.54 -7.95 2.57
C ARG A 43 -6.12 -6.74 1.86
N PHE A 44 -5.47 -6.29 0.79
CA PHE A 44 -5.97 -5.27 -0.10
C PHE A 44 -6.49 -5.88 -1.40
N PRO A 45 -7.66 -5.43 -1.89
CA PRO A 45 -8.34 -6.07 -3.00
C PRO A 45 -7.61 -5.93 -4.33
N ASP A 46 -6.93 -4.82 -4.60
CA ASP A 46 -6.33 -4.57 -5.92
C ASP A 46 -5.30 -3.43 -5.92
N ALA A 47 -4.43 -3.41 -6.95
CA ALA A 47 -3.41 -2.38 -7.14
C ALA A 47 -4.01 -0.99 -7.45
N LYS A 48 -5.15 -0.92 -8.14
CA LYS A 48 -5.70 0.38 -8.58
C LYS A 48 -6.09 1.24 -7.40
N THR A 49 -6.59 0.61 -6.34
CA THR A 49 -6.88 1.28 -5.06
C THR A 49 -5.63 1.95 -4.49
N LEU A 50 -4.48 1.26 -4.43
CA LEU A 50 -3.21 1.81 -3.92
C LEU A 50 -2.59 2.88 -4.82
N LEU A 51 -2.79 2.75 -6.13
CA LEU A 51 -2.33 3.74 -7.10
C LEU A 51 -3.23 4.99 -7.14
N ASN A 52 -4.38 4.97 -6.46
CA ASN A 52 -5.26 6.11 -6.38
C ASN A 52 -4.71 7.15 -5.41
N ARG A 53 -4.12 8.21 -5.96
CA ARG A 53 -3.53 9.35 -5.23
C ARG A 53 -4.51 10.14 -4.36
N THR A 54 -5.82 9.93 -4.47
CA THR A 54 -6.79 10.54 -3.55
C THR A 54 -7.01 9.71 -2.29
N LEU A 55 -6.64 8.44 -2.31
CA LEU A 55 -6.80 7.50 -1.20
C LEU A 55 -5.44 7.20 -0.56
N TYR A 56 -4.41 6.97 -1.37
CA TYR A 56 -3.08 6.58 -0.92
C TYR A 56 -2.00 7.39 -1.64
N GLU A 57 -0.97 7.80 -0.90
CA GLU A 57 0.25 8.37 -1.48
C GLU A 57 1.42 7.41 -1.26
N LEU A 58 2.31 7.31 -2.24
CA LEU A 58 3.55 6.56 -2.12
C LEU A 58 4.56 7.42 -1.33
N VAL A 59 5.02 6.91 -0.20
CA VAL A 59 5.92 7.63 0.72
C VAL A 59 7.37 7.15 0.58
N GLU A 60 7.57 5.86 0.28
CA GLU A 60 8.89 5.26 0.14
C GLU A 60 8.90 4.18 -0.96
N GLU A 61 9.91 4.22 -1.81
CA GLU A 61 10.20 3.20 -2.82
C GLU A 61 11.35 2.30 -2.36
N ALA A 62 11.19 0.98 -2.56
CA ALA A 62 12.18 -0.04 -2.25
C ALA A 62 13.18 -0.27 -3.38
#